data_AF-A0A8T4PZT5-F1
#
_entry.id   AF-A0A8T4PZT5-F1
#
_cell.length_a   1.000
_cell.length_b   1.000
_cell.length_c   1.000
_cell.angle_alpha   90.00
_cell.angle_beta   90.00
_cell.angle_gamma   90.00
#
_symmetry.space_group_name_H-M   'P 1'
#
loop_
_entity.id
_entity.type
_entity.pdbx_description
1 polymer ?
#
loop_
_entity_poly.entity_id
_entity_poly.type
_entity_poly.pdbx_seq_one_letter_code
_entity_poly.pdbx_strand_id
1 'polypeptide(L)'
;MRAPGVILLFFLLLLAGCSSPPPLTAEQLLANPGKYEGKMVAIEAAPEPGPVRCTLMVCSQENPCCNSCGSSLVIKSSRGDILIEGGSCKGDECSLSCSPFAQGEKASISGIFKASGSGYAIELQNE
;
A
#
# COMPACT_ATOMS: atom_id res chain seq x y z
N MET A 1 37.64 41.92 -45.43
CA MET A 1 37.63 41.82 -43.96
C MET A 1 36.33 41.11 -43.58
N ARG A 2 36.41 39.84 -43.16
CA ARG A 2 35.26 38.97 -42.80
C ARG A 2 35.07 39.01 -41.28
N ALA A 3 33.81 39.15 -40.86
CA ALA A 3 33.34 39.24 -39.47
C ALA A 3 33.50 37.94 -38.67
N PRO A 4 33.42 37.99 -37.34
CA PRO A 4 32.93 36.89 -36.53
C PRO A 4 31.52 37.19 -36.00
N GLY A 5 30.55 36.40 -36.46
CA GLY A 5 29.21 36.34 -35.90
C GLY A 5 29.21 35.54 -34.61
N VAL A 6 28.66 36.13 -33.54
CA VAL A 6 28.45 35.50 -32.24
C VAL A 6 27.22 34.60 -32.37
N ILE A 7 27.43 33.29 -32.41
CA ILE A 7 26.38 32.28 -32.39
C ILE A 7 25.91 32.14 -30.94
N LEU A 8 24.81 32.81 -30.63
CA LEU A 8 24.09 32.72 -29.37
C LEU A 8 23.30 31.39 -29.35
N LEU A 9 23.90 30.33 -28.81
CA LEU A 9 23.24 29.05 -28.58
C LEU A 9 22.24 29.21 -27.41
N PHE A 10 20.98 29.42 -27.75
CA PHE A 10 19.84 29.30 -26.85
C PHE A 10 19.70 27.83 -26.42
N PHE A 11 20.28 27.48 -25.27
CA PHE A 11 20.04 26.22 -24.58
C PHE A 11 18.67 26.28 -23.92
N LEU A 12 17.62 25.97 -24.70
CA LEU A 12 16.25 25.83 -24.20
C LEU A 12 16.16 24.48 -23.44
N LEU A 13 16.54 24.49 -22.15
CA LEU A 13 16.27 23.36 -21.25
C LEU A 13 14.76 23.16 -21.13
N LEU A 14 14.25 22.14 -21.82
CA LEU A 14 12.93 21.55 -21.56
C LEU A 14 12.96 20.93 -20.16
N LEU A 15 12.56 21.70 -19.15
CA LEU A 15 12.10 21.18 -17.87
C LEU A 15 10.78 20.45 -18.12
N ALA A 16 10.85 19.24 -18.69
CA ALA A 16 9.74 18.31 -18.65
C ALA A 16 9.57 17.88 -17.19
N GLY A 17 8.76 18.64 -16.45
CA GLY A 17 8.35 18.27 -15.10
C GLY A 17 7.71 16.89 -15.17
N CYS A 18 8.30 15.91 -14.50
CA CYS A 18 7.67 14.62 -14.26
C CYS A 18 6.45 14.87 -13.35
N SER A 19 5.31 15.19 -13.94
CA SER A 19 4.03 15.12 -13.23
C SER A 19 3.72 13.64 -13.09
N SER A 20 4.13 13.05 -11.97
CA SER A 20 3.70 11.70 -11.61
C SER A 20 2.17 11.71 -11.57
N PRO A 21 1.49 10.74 -12.19
CA PRO A 21 0.05 10.65 -12.10
C PRO A 21 -0.37 10.59 -10.62
N PRO A 22 -1.54 11.16 -10.28
CA PRO A 22 -2.03 11.08 -8.92
C PRO A 22 -2.15 9.63 -8.47
N PRO A 23 -1.89 9.33 -7.18
CA PRO A 23 -1.98 7.98 -6.66
C PRO A 23 -3.40 7.41 -6.82
N LEU A 24 -3.49 6.11 -7.10
CA LEU A 24 -4.76 5.42 -7.30
C LEU A 24 -5.48 5.22 -5.96
N THR A 25 -6.81 5.07 -6.01
CA THR A 25 -7.61 4.62 -4.85
C THR A 25 -7.99 3.14 -4.98
N ALA A 26 -8.35 2.51 -3.87
CA ALA A 26 -8.85 1.13 -3.88
C ALA A 26 -10.11 0.97 -4.75
N GLU A 27 -11.01 1.97 -4.73
CA GLU A 27 -12.22 2.00 -5.57
C GLU A 27 -11.87 1.95 -7.06
N GLN A 28 -10.83 2.69 -7.48
CA GLN A 28 -10.41 2.74 -8.87
C GLN A 28 -9.81 1.42 -9.34
N LEU A 29 -9.01 0.76 -8.48
CA LEU A 29 -8.44 -0.56 -8.77
C LEU A 29 -9.55 -1.60 -8.92
N LEU A 30 -10.45 -1.66 -7.95
CA LEU A 30 -11.57 -2.62 -7.93
C LEU A 30 -12.65 -2.30 -8.97
N ALA A 31 -12.68 -1.08 -9.51
CA ALA A 31 -13.57 -0.71 -10.61
C ALA A 31 -13.21 -1.29 -11.96
N ASN A 32 -11.92 -1.48 -12.22
CA ASN A 32 -11.45 -2.02 -13.48
C ASN A 32 -10.21 -2.88 -13.26
N PRO A 33 -10.35 -4.02 -12.56
CA PRO A 33 -9.20 -4.80 -12.11
C PRO A 33 -8.33 -5.28 -13.27
N GLY A 34 -8.93 -5.73 -14.37
CA GLY A 34 -8.18 -6.18 -15.57
C GLY A 34 -7.32 -5.09 -16.22
N LYS A 35 -7.58 -3.80 -15.95
CA LYS A 35 -6.71 -2.71 -16.40
C LYS A 35 -5.38 -2.68 -15.62
N TYR A 36 -5.39 -3.10 -14.35
CA TYR A 36 -4.28 -2.96 -13.41
C TYR A 36 -3.64 -4.28 -13.01
N GLU A 37 -4.31 -5.41 -13.26
CA GLU A 37 -3.81 -6.74 -12.91
C GLU A 37 -2.44 -7.01 -13.57
N GLY A 38 -1.51 -7.54 -12.76
CA GLY A 38 -0.12 -7.79 -13.12
C GLY A 38 0.74 -6.52 -13.23
N LYS A 39 0.20 -5.33 -12.94
CA LYS A 39 0.94 -4.06 -13.05
C LYS A 39 1.37 -3.53 -11.70
N MET A 40 2.48 -2.81 -11.72
CA MET A 40 2.91 -1.96 -10.62
C MET A 40 1.91 -0.82 -10.42
N VAL A 41 1.38 -0.69 -9.21
CA VAL A 41 0.48 0.39 -8.81
C VAL A 41 0.97 1.05 -7.54
N ALA A 42 0.64 2.33 -7.36
CA ALA A 42 0.81 3.06 -6.12
C ALA A 42 -0.55 3.58 -5.68
N ILE A 43 -0.93 3.29 -4.45
CA ILE A 43 -2.17 3.76 -3.84
C ILE A 43 -1.89 4.58 -2.59
N GLU A 44 -2.74 5.58 -2.34
CA GLU A 44 -2.76 6.26 -1.05
C GLU A 44 -3.94 5.74 -0.23
N ALA A 45 -3.66 5.07 0.88
CA ALA A 45 -4.69 4.48 1.74
C ALA A 45 -4.23 4.40 3.19
N ALA A 46 -5.18 4.25 4.12
CA ALA A 46 -4.90 3.91 5.51
C ALA A 46 -5.15 2.41 5.71
N PRO A 47 -4.10 1.57 5.82
CA PRO A 47 -4.28 0.13 6.02
C PRO A 47 -4.91 -0.19 7.36
N GLU A 48 -5.71 -1.25 7.40
CA GLU A 48 -6.33 -1.75 8.62
C GLU A 48 -6.06 -3.25 8.78
N PRO A 49 -6.05 -3.79 10.00
CA PRO A 49 -6.10 -5.23 10.21
C PRO A 49 -7.32 -5.82 9.52
N GLY A 50 -7.11 -6.94 8.83
CA GLY A 50 -8.17 -7.82 8.39
C GLY A 50 -8.80 -8.58 9.57
N PRO A 51 -9.48 -9.70 9.29
CA PRO A 51 -10.03 -10.55 10.35
C PRO A 51 -8.95 -11.02 11.34
N VAL A 52 -9.05 -10.55 12.58
CA VAL A 52 -8.13 -10.94 13.65
C VAL A 52 -8.42 -12.37 14.08
N ARG A 53 -7.35 -13.11 14.36
CA ARG A 53 -7.38 -14.45 14.94
C ARG A 53 -6.45 -14.48 16.14
N CYS A 54 -6.95 -14.99 17.27
CA CYS A 54 -6.20 -15.09 18.51
C CYS A 54 -6.18 -16.54 19.01
N THR A 55 -5.16 -16.88 19.78
CA THR A 55 -5.20 -18.08 20.63
C THR A 55 -6.36 -17.97 21.63
N LEU A 56 -6.85 -19.10 22.13
CA LEU A 56 -7.88 -19.13 23.18
C LEU A 56 -7.32 -19.81 24.43
N MET A 57 -6.56 -19.05 25.20
CA MET A 57 -6.02 -19.45 26.51
C MET A 57 -6.85 -18.83 27.62
N VAL A 58 -6.89 -19.51 28.77
CA VAL A 58 -7.50 -18.94 29.98
C VAL A 58 -6.54 -17.91 30.55
N CYS A 59 -6.89 -16.63 30.40
CA CYS A 59 -6.12 -15.52 30.96
C CYS A 59 -6.48 -15.28 32.44
N SER A 60 -5.50 -14.87 33.25
CA SER A 60 -5.76 -14.45 34.62
C SER A 60 -6.32 -13.04 34.67
N GLN A 61 -6.86 -12.61 35.82
CA GLN A 61 -7.37 -11.25 35.97
C GLN A 61 -6.25 -10.20 35.94
N GLU A 62 -5.03 -10.58 36.34
CA GLU A 62 -3.84 -9.72 36.37
C GLU A 62 -3.18 -9.59 34.99
N ASN A 63 -3.40 -10.57 34.10
CA ASN A 63 -2.94 -10.53 32.71
C ASN A 63 -4.09 -10.89 31.76
N PRO A 64 -5.05 -9.97 31.56
CA PRO A 64 -6.20 -10.22 30.71
C PRO A 64 -5.87 -10.22 29.20
N CYS A 65 -4.63 -9.84 28.83
CA CYS A 65 -4.16 -9.73 27.45
C CYS A 65 -3.21 -10.87 27.08
N CYS A 66 -3.51 -12.09 27.51
CA CYS A 66 -2.57 -13.22 27.40
C CYS A 66 -2.62 -13.91 26.04
N ASN A 67 -3.69 -13.70 25.26
CA ASN A 67 -3.86 -14.35 23.98
C ASN A 67 -3.01 -13.70 22.90
N SER A 68 -2.24 -14.51 22.16
CA SER A 68 -1.50 -14.03 21.00
C SER A 68 -2.43 -13.90 19.81
N CYS A 69 -2.38 -12.76 19.15
CA CYS A 69 -3.24 -12.39 18.03
C CYS A 69 -2.43 -12.10 16.77
N GLY A 70 -3.05 -12.39 15.62
CA GLY A 70 -2.52 -12.05 14.31
C GLY A 70 -3.64 -11.69 13.34
N SER A 71 -3.28 -10.88 12.34
CA SER A 71 -4.16 -10.54 11.23
C SER A 71 -3.37 -10.22 9.98
N SER A 72 -3.98 -10.39 8.82
CA SER A 72 -3.47 -9.80 7.58
C SER A 72 -3.66 -8.28 7.61
N LEU A 73 -2.93 -7.56 6.77
CA LEU A 73 -3.17 -6.13 6.55
C LEU A 73 -3.96 -5.92 5.26
N VAL A 74 -4.99 -5.06 5.30
CA VAL A 74 -5.89 -4.81 4.16
C VAL A 74 -6.12 -3.32 3.93
N ILE A 75 -6.49 -2.95 2.71
CA ILE A 75 -7.12 -1.66 2.41
C ILE A 75 -8.63 -1.88 2.27
N LYS A 76 -9.41 -1.16 3.07
CA LYS A 76 -10.88 -1.19 3.01
C LYS A 76 -11.39 -0.40 1.82
N SER A 77 -12.40 -0.93 1.14
CA SER A 77 -13.17 -0.21 0.13
C SER A 77 -14.62 -0.67 0.14
N SER A 78 -15.52 0.18 -0.33
CA SER A 78 -16.95 -0.16 -0.51
C SER A 78 -17.17 -1.31 -1.51
N ARG A 79 -16.17 -1.64 -2.34
CA ARG A 79 -16.21 -2.70 -3.35
C ARG A 79 -15.58 -4.01 -2.90
N GLY A 80 -15.06 -4.06 -1.68
CA GLY A 80 -14.30 -5.18 -1.14
C GLY A 80 -12.92 -4.77 -0.66
N ASP A 81 -12.29 -5.64 0.12
CA ASP A 81 -10.98 -5.39 0.69
C ASP A 81 -9.86 -5.78 -0.30
N ILE A 82 -8.78 -5.01 -0.32
CA ILE A 82 -7.54 -5.36 -1.02
C ILE A 82 -6.53 -5.86 0.02
N LEU A 83 -6.05 -7.09 -0.13
CA LEU A 83 -5.01 -7.65 0.74
C LEU A 83 -3.65 -6.99 0.45
N ILE A 84 -2.87 -6.67 1.49
CA ILE A 84 -1.48 -6.26 1.34
C ILE A 84 -0.61 -7.49 1.60
N GLU A 85 -0.15 -8.15 0.54
CA GLU A 85 0.74 -9.31 0.66
C GLU A 85 2.15 -8.83 1.07
N GLY A 86 2.69 -9.45 2.12
CA GLY A 86 3.89 -8.96 2.82
C GLY A 86 3.57 -8.06 4.02
N GLY A 87 2.33 -7.58 4.15
CA GLY A 87 1.84 -6.85 5.31
C GLY A 87 1.16 -7.78 6.33
N SER A 88 1.45 -7.59 7.62
CA SER A 88 0.78 -8.34 8.69
C SER A 88 0.70 -7.55 9.98
N CYS A 89 -0.25 -7.93 10.84
CA CYS A 89 -0.39 -7.43 12.20
C CYS A 89 -0.18 -8.56 13.20
N LYS A 90 0.54 -8.28 14.28
CA LYS A 90 0.86 -9.23 15.36
C LYS A 90 0.78 -8.52 16.71
N GLY A 91 0.44 -9.27 17.75
CA GLY A 91 0.39 -8.76 19.11
C GLY A 91 -0.46 -9.64 20.01
N ASP A 92 -1.23 -9.01 20.87
CA ASP A 92 -2.18 -9.65 21.79
C ASP A 92 -3.60 -9.09 21.60
N GLU A 93 -4.56 -9.59 22.38
CA GLU A 93 -5.97 -9.19 22.30
C GLU A 93 -6.23 -7.73 22.68
N CYS A 94 -5.27 -7.08 23.32
CA CYS A 94 -5.34 -5.69 23.75
C CYS A 94 -4.54 -4.74 22.86
N SER A 95 -3.50 -5.25 22.18
CA SER A 95 -2.63 -4.45 21.33
C SER A 95 -2.14 -5.23 20.12
N LEU A 96 -2.48 -4.74 18.94
CA LEU A 96 -1.95 -5.21 17.65
C LEU A 96 -1.02 -4.15 17.06
N SER A 97 0.13 -4.59 16.59
CA SER A 97 1.06 -3.77 15.80
C SER A 97 1.16 -4.31 14.39
N CYS A 98 1.14 -3.43 13.41
CA CYS A 98 1.17 -3.78 11.99
C CYS A 98 2.48 -3.34 11.33
N SER A 99 2.92 -4.12 10.35
CA SER A 99 4.13 -3.89 9.56
C SER A 99 3.87 -4.28 8.10
N PRO A 100 4.47 -3.59 7.11
CA PRO A 100 5.39 -2.44 7.27
C PRO A 100 4.66 -1.10 7.53
N PHE A 101 3.34 -1.09 7.49
CA PHE A 101 2.54 0.12 7.70
C PHE A 101 1.84 0.10 9.05
N ALA A 102 1.78 1.26 9.69
CA ALA A 102 0.97 1.46 10.89
C ALA A 102 -0.53 1.38 10.55
N GLN A 103 -1.31 0.79 11.45
CA GLN A 103 -2.77 0.72 11.31
C GLN A 103 -3.38 2.13 11.33
N GLY A 104 -4.27 2.39 10.38
CA GLY A 104 -5.08 3.62 10.31
C GLY A 104 -4.30 4.86 9.87
N GLU A 105 -2.99 4.77 9.70
CA GLU A 105 -2.18 5.87 9.18
C GLU A 105 -2.16 5.84 7.66
N LYS A 106 -2.40 7.00 7.03
CA LYS A 106 -2.39 7.12 5.58
C LYS A 106 -0.96 6.93 5.07
N ALA A 107 -0.75 5.96 4.19
CA ALA A 107 0.53 5.63 3.58
C ALA A 107 0.42 5.49 2.06
N SER A 108 1.54 5.71 1.36
CA SER A 108 1.68 5.36 -0.05
C SER A 108 2.16 3.92 -0.16
N ILE A 109 1.30 3.05 -0.69
CA ILE A 109 1.50 1.61 -0.77
C ILE A 109 1.73 1.27 -2.23
N SER A 110 2.92 0.74 -2.54
CA SER A 110 3.29 0.36 -3.89
C SER A 110 3.53 -1.14 -3.97
N GLY A 111 2.89 -1.80 -4.94
CA GLY A 111 3.14 -3.20 -5.24
C GLY A 111 2.53 -3.64 -6.57
N ILE A 112 2.65 -4.93 -6.88
CA ILE A 112 1.97 -5.53 -8.04
C ILE A 112 0.52 -5.82 -7.66
N PHE A 113 -0.43 -5.25 -8.40
CA PHE A 113 -1.84 -5.55 -8.22
C PHE A 113 -2.18 -6.88 -8.88
N LYS A 114 -2.77 -7.83 -8.15
CA LYS A 114 -3.10 -9.16 -8.67
C LYS A 114 -4.37 -9.74 -8.06
N ALA A 115 -4.98 -10.71 -8.73
CA ALA A 115 -5.98 -11.56 -8.10
C ALA A 115 -5.37 -12.37 -6.95
N SER A 116 -6.11 -12.51 -5.86
CA SER A 116 -5.78 -13.36 -4.71
C SER A 116 -7.00 -14.21 -4.37
N GLY A 117 -6.82 -15.34 -3.68
CA GLY A 117 -7.87 -16.37 -3.56
C GLY A 117 -9.25 -15.87 -3.09
N SER A 118 -9.29 -14.79 -2.31
CA SER A 118 -10.52 -14.17 -1.81
C SER A 118 -10.85 -12.78 -2.40
N GLY A 119 -10.17 -12.35 -3.47
CA GLY A 119 -10.36 -11.03 -4.07
C GLY A 119 -9.12 -10.53 -4.80
N TYR A 120 -8.59 -9.39 -4.37
CA TYR A 120 -7.39 -8.79 -4.95
C TYR A 120 -6.34 -8.51 -3.88
N ALA A 121 -5.09 -8.45 -4.30
CA ALA A 121 -3.96 -8.11 -3.45
C ALA A 121 -3.04 -7.09 -4.12
N ILE A 122 -2.28 -6.40 -3.29
CA ILE A 122 -1.07 -5.68 -3.67
C ILE A 122 0.10 -6.47 -3.08
N GLU A 123 0.92 -7.05 -3.95
CA GLU A 123 2.15 -7.74 -3.56
C GLU A 123 3.28 -6.71 -3.44
N LEU A 124 3.70 -6.45 -2.21
CA LEU A 124 4.82 -5.56 -1.94
C LEU A 124 6.10 -6.11 -2.55
N GLN A 125 6.82 -5.27 -3.29
CA GLN A 125 8.15 -5.60 -3.74
C GLN A 125 9.10 -5.27 -2.58
N ASN A 126 9.56 -6.28 -1.85
CA ASN A 126 10.64 -6.09 -0.89
C ASN A 126 11.92 -5.81 -1.69
N GLU A 127 12.47 -4.60 -1.58
CA GLU A 127 13.83 -4.29 -2.04
C GLU A 127 14.89 -4.95 -1.13
#